data_AF-A0A6G1S3E8-F1
#
_entry.id   AF-A0A6G1S3E8-F1
#
_cell.length_a   1.000
_cell.length_b   1.000
_cell.length_c   1.000
_cell.angle_alpha   90.00
_cell.angle_beta   90.00
_cell.angle_gamma   90.00
#
_symmetry.space_group_name_H-M   'P 1'
#
loop_
_entity.id
_entity.type
_entity.pdbx_description
1 polymer ?
#
loop_
_entity_poly.entity_id
_entity_poly.type
_entity_poly.pdbx_seq_one_letter_code
_entity_poly.pdbx_strand_id
1 'polypeptide(L)'
;YGPYLDGGIISNNPTLDMLNEFESYQKVRKFLRKHVKRSDIPDSERSELGSINEATSKLSLVVSLGTGKGRVIGRQTMIDFGQVASGFATVFSPIELVRSIRAARDFFKKLMQQSCHTDDYILDRAQAWCSSLGIPYFRINPPLTTIFSIDDKRDEQLVNALWQTKLYMRAMKDQLNELADILDGTDQI
;
A
#
# COMPACT_ATOMS: atom_id res chain seq x y z
N TYR A 1 -17.87 18.10 7.16
CA TYR A 1 -17.20 16.97 6.51
C TYR A 1 -16.52 17.51 5.26
N GLY A 2 -15.19 17.38 5.18
CA GLY A 2 -14.39 17.86 4.05
C GLY A 2 -14.45 16.93 2.84
N PRO A 3 -13.85 17.30 1.69
CA PRO A 3 -13.95 16.57 0.43
C PRO A 3 -13.08 15.31 0.36
N TYR A 4 -12.51 14.86 1.48
CA TYR A 4 -11.53 13.78 1.50
C TYR A 4 -12.19 12.44 1.81
N LEU A 5 -11.83 11.44 1.00
CA LEU A 5 -12.21 10.05 1.17
C LEU A 5 -11.03 9.27 1.77
N ASP A 6 -11.31 8.10 2.38
CA ASP A 6 -10.28 7.26 2.99
C ASP A 6 -9.19 6.86 1.99
N GLY A 7 -7.93 6.96 2.42
CA GLY A 7 -6.75 6.58 1.64
C GLY A 7 -6.76 5.11 1.24
N GLY A 8 -7.48 4.25 1.98
CA GLY A 8 -7.68 2.84 1.60
C GLY A 8 -8.38 2.64 0.25
N ILE A 9 -9.14 3.62 -0.24
CA ILE A 9 -9.81 3.56 -1.56
C ILE A 9 -8.88 4.00 -2.69
N ILE A 10 -7.88 4.84 -2.38
CA ILE A 10 -6.96 5.43 -3.36
C ILE A 10 -5.66 4.63 -3.43
N SER A 11 -5.06 4.34 -2.28
CA SER A 11 -3.83 3.58 -2.15
C SER A 11 -3.78 2.88 -0.79
N ASN A 12 -4.28 1.65 -0.74
CA ASN A 12 -4.25 0.83 0.48
C ASN A 12 -2.84 0.27 0.78
N ASN A 13 -1.88 0.45 -0.14
CA ASN A 13 -0.47 0.20 0.07
C ASN A 13 0.37 1.34 -0.54
N PRO A 14 0.81 2.31 0.29
CA PRO A 14 1.43 3.54 -0.21
C PRO A 14 2.87 3.35 -0.69
N THR A 15 3.39 2.12 -0.72
CA THR A 15 4.80 1.84 -1.06
C THR A 15 5.19 2.45 -2.42
N LEU A 16 4.37 2.24 -3.46
CA LEU A 16 4.69 2.73 -4.80
C LEU A 16 4.54 4.26 -4.90
N ASP A 17 3.52 4.83 -4.26
CA ASP A 17 3.32 6.28 -4.23
C ASP A 17 4.44 6.98 -3.49
N MET A 18 4.91 6.41 -2.38
CA MET A 18 6.05 6.89 -1.62
C MET A 18 7.34 6.86 -2.46
N LEU A 19 7.58 5.81 -3.24
CA LEU A 19 8.74 5.73 -4.14
C LEU A 19 8.68 6.83 -5.22
N ASN A 20 7.50 7.06 -5.79
CA ASN A 20 7.31 8.09 -6.80
C ASN A 20 7.49 9.50 -6.23
N GLU A 21 6.96 9.75 -5.03
CA GLU A 21 7.12 11.03 -4.32
C GLU A 21 8.59 11.26 -3.95
N PHE A 22 9.28 10.22 -3.46
CA PHE A 22 10.70 10.30 -3.15
C PHE A 22 11.53 10.69 -4.38
N GLU A 23 11.33 10.03 -5.52
CA GLU A 23 12.02 10.37 -6.76
C GLU A 23 11.70 11.79 -7.25
N SER A 24 10.43 12.20 -7.16
CA SER A 24 9.99 13.55 -7.54
C SER A 24 10.63 14.62 -6.65
N TYR A 25 10.62 14.40 -5.33
CA TYR A 25 11.26 15.26 -4.35
C TYR A 25 12.77 15.40 -4.60
N GLN A 26 13.45 14.30 -4.90
CA GLN A 26 14.89 14.30 -5.18
C GLN A 26 15.22 15.05 -6.48
N LYS A 27 14.37 14.95 -7.51
CA LYS A 27 14.51 15.74 -8.75
C LYS A 27 14.35 17.24 -8.49
N VAL A 28 13.33 17.63 -7.73
CA VAL A 28 13.09 19.02 -7.36
C VAL A 28 14.26 19.58 -6.56
N ARG A 29 14.75 18.85 -5.54
CA ARG A 29 15.95 19.26 -4.78
C ARG A 29 17.18 19.43 -5.65
N LYS A 30 17.45 18.49 -6.57
CA LYS A 30 18.57 18.60 -7.52
C LYS A 30 18.43 19.83 -8.42
N PHE A 31 17.22 20.15 -8.87
CA PHE A 31 16.94 21.34 -9.67
C PHE A 31 17.18 22.63 -8.88
N LEU A 32 16.63 22.72 -7.66
CA LEU A 32 16.77 23.89 -6.78
C LEU A 32 18.23 24.15 -6.40
N ARG A 33 19.02 23.11 -6.06
CA ARG A 33 20.46 23.26 -5.79
C ARG A 33 21.25 23.86 -6.95
N LYS A 34 20.86 23.56 -8.20
CA LYS A 34 21.56 24.05 -9.39
C LYS A 34 21.21 25.50 -9.73
N HIS A 35 19.99 25.94 -9.46
CA HIS A 35 19.46 27.22 -9.95
C HIS A 35 19.27 28.27 -8.86
N VAL A 36 19.16 27.85 -7.59
CA VAL A 36 18.91 28.77 -6.47
C VAL A 36 20.20 28.93 -5.67
N LYS A 37 20.82 30.11 -5.78
CA LYS A 37 21.99 30.47 -4.99
C LYS A 37 21.53 30.99 -3.63
N ARG A 38 22.31 30.70 -2.59
CA ARG A 38 22.05 31.13 -1.19
C ARG A 38 21.91 32.65 -1.02
N SER A 39 22.35 33.43 -2.02
CA SER A 39 22.27 34.89 -2.08
C SER A 39 20.87 35.43 -2.38
N ASP A 40 20.03 34.65 -3.06
CA ASP A 40 18.79 35.16 -3.68
C ASP A 40 17.54 34.92 -2.79
N ILE A 41 17.73 34.33 -1.61
CA ILE A 41 16.64 33.88 -0.72
C ILE A 41 16.56 34.77 0.54
N PRO A 42 15.36 35.26 0.92
CA PRO A 42 15.11 36.00 2.15
C PRO A 42 15.51 35.23 3.42
N ASP A 43 15.92 35.94 4.47
CA ASP A 43 16.38 35.35 5.73
C ASP A 43 15.36 34.42 6.42
N SER A 44 14.06 34.60 6.17
CA SER A 44 12.97 33.76 6.71
C SER A 44 12.94 32.32 6.17
N GLU A 45 13.42 32.09 4.95
CA GLU A 45 13.37 30.78 4.28
C GLU A 45 14.72 30.04 4.30
N ARG A 46 15.75 30.64 4.90
CA ARG A 46 17.09 30.04 5.02
C ARG A 46 17.11 28.73 5.81
N SER A 47 16.15 28.53 6.71
CA SER A 47 16.03 27.29 7.50
C SER A 47 15.59 26.09 6.64
N GLU A 48 14.73 26.32 5.63
CA GLU A 48 14.28 25.27 4.71
C GLU A 48 15.37 24.90 3.70
N LEU A 49 16.21 25.87 3.31
CA LEU A 49 17.38 25.63 2.45
C LEU A 49 18.47 24.79 3.12
N GLY A 50 18.57 24.82 4.45
CA GLY A 50 19.47 23.93 5.22
C GLY A 50 19.18 22.45 4.94
N SER A 51 17.89 22.08 4.95
CA SER A 51 17.40 20.76 4.52
C SER A 51 17.65 20.47 3.04
N ILE A 52 17.60 21.50 2.18
CA ILE A 52 17.86 21.32 0.74
C ILE A 52 19.34 21.01 0.48
N ASN A 53 20.29 21.57 1.23
CA ASN A 53 21.73 21.35 1.05
C ASN A 53 22.30 20.08 1.71
N GLU A 54 21.54 19.41 2.57
CA GLU A 54 21.92 18.13 3.16
C GLU A 54 22.19 17.06 2.08
N ALA A 55 23.15 16.15 2.27
CA ALA A 55 23.51 15.15 1.25
C ALA A 55 22.26 14.46 0.67
N THR A 56 22.25 14.20 -0.64
CA THR A 56 21.13 13.49 -1.27
C THR A 56 21.06 12.09 -0.66
N SER A 57 20.11 11.86 0.24
CA SER A 57 19.89 10.55 0.86
C SER A 57 19.58 9.56 -0.26
N LYS A 58 20.45 8.56 -0.44
CA LYS A 58 20.20 7.44 -1.35
C LYS A 58 19.23 6.51 -0.64
N LEU A 59 18.17 6.10 -1.33
CA LEU A 59 17.29 5.05 -0.82
C LEU A 59 18.09 3.74 -0.77
N SER A 60 18.26 3.17 0.41
CA SER A 60 19.06 1.96 0.64
C SER A 60 18.22 0.72 0.93
N LEU A 61 17.01 0.89 1.44
CA LEU A 61 16.14 -0.19 1.88
C LEU A 61 14.69 0.28 1.86
N VAL A 62 13.78 -0.61 1.47
CA VAL A 62 12.34 -0.37 1.55
C VAL A 62 11.68 -1.50 2.33
N VAL A 63 10.98 -1.13 3.42
CA VAL A 63 10.20 -2.05 4.24
C VAL A 63 8.73 -1.68 4.15
N SER A 64 7.90 -2.63 3.75
CA SER A 64 6.46 -2.48 3.66
C SER A 64 5.80 -3.36 4.73
N LEU A 65 5.02 -2.74 5.61
CA LEU A 65 4.32 -3.43 6.69
C LEU A 65 2.83 -3.53 6.38
N GLY A 66 2.27 -4.73 6.52
CA GLY A 66 0.85 -5.01 6.38
C GLY A 66 0.16 -5.21 7.72
N THR A 67 -1.14 -4.90 7.79
CA THR A 67 -1.98 -5.06 8.98
C THR A 67 -2.58 -6.46 9.13
N GLY A 68 -2.05 -7.42 8.38
CA GLY A 68 -2.47 -8.82 8.39
C GLY A 68 -3.45 -9.16 7.28
N LYS A 69 -3.30 -10.37 6.72
CA LYS A 69 -4.15 -10.88 5.65
C LYS A 69 -5.11 -11.92 6.20
N GLY A 70 -6.39 -11.61 6.21
CA GLY A 70 -7.42 -12.59 6.54
C GLY A 70 -7.47 -13.71 5.49
N ARG A 71 -7.59 -14.97 5.94
CA ARG A 71 -7.74 -16.12 5.02
C ARG A 71 -9.08 -16.03 4.29
N VAL A 72 -9.06 -15.81 2.97
CA VAL A 72 -10.27 -15.83 2.14
C VAL A 72 -10.70 -17.28 1.96
N ILE A 73 -11.63 -17.73 2.81
CA ILE A 73 -12.28 -19.04 2.68
C ILE A 73 -13.51 -18.84 1.82
N GLY A 74 -13.38 -19.08 0.51
CA GLY A 74 -14.52 -19.05 -0.41
C GLY A 74 -14.14 -18.89 -1.87
N ARG A 75 -14.75 -19.69 -2.74
CA ARG A 75 -14.67 -19.53 -4.20
C ARG A 75 -15.30 -18.19 -4.55
N GLN A 76 -14.51 -17.22 -5.04
CA GLN A 76 -15.08 -15.98 -5.57
C GLN A 76 -16.03 -16.36 -6.71
N THR A 77 -17.31 -16.02 -6.58
CA THR A 77 -18.26 -16.21 -7.68
C THR A 77 -17.77 -15.39 -8.86
N MET A 78 -17.52 -16.01 -10.02
CA MET A 78 -17.17 -15.24 -11.20
C MET A 78 -18.39 -14.38 -11.57
N ILE A 79 -18.18 -13.07 -11.67
CA ILE A 79 -19.20 -12.19 -12.24
C ILE A 79 -18.95 -12.18 -13.74
N ASP A 80 -19.95 -12.65 -14.49
CA ASP A 80 -19.95 -12.55 -15.94
C ASP A 80 -20.31 -11.10 -16.31
N PHE A 81 -19.33 -10.34 -16.80
CA PHE A 81 -19.53 -8.97 -17.27
C PHE A 81 -20.55 -8.89 -18.41
N GLY A 82 -20.70 -9.96 -19.21
CA GLY A 82 -21.67 -10.03 -20.30
C GLY A 82 -23.11 -9.93 -19.80
N GLN A 83 -23.40 -10.56 -18.65
CA GLN A 83 -24.74 -10.54 -18.04
C GLN A 83 -25.07 -9.20 -17.36
N VAL A 84 -24.05 -8.54 -16.78
CA VAL A 84 -24.21 -7.19 -16.22
C VAL A 84 -24.52 -6.20 -17.34
N ALA A 85 -23.79 -6.25 -18.46
CA ALA A 85 -24.00 -5.37 -19.61
C ALA A 85 -25.35 -5.63 -20.31
N SER A 86 -25.74 -6.91 -20.51
CA SER A 86 -27.01 -7.25 -21.16
C SER A 86 -28.24 -6.89 -20.31
N GLY A 87 -28.13 -6.98 -18.98
CA GLY A 87 -29.20 -6.62 -18.04
C GLY A 87 -29.51 -5.11 -17.97
N PHE A 88 -28.59 -4.25 -18.39
CA PHE A 88 -28.86 -2.81 -18.57
C PHE A 88 -29.58 -2.49 -19.89
N ALA A 89 -29.46 -3.35 -20.90
CA ALA A 89 -30.05 -3.13 -22.23
C ALA A 89 -31.50 -3.67 -22.36
N THR A 90 -31.92 -4.59 -21.48
CA THR A 90 -33.25 -5.24 -21.50
C THR A 90 -34.07 -4.87 -20.27
N VAL A 91 -34.42 -3.58 -20.13
CA VAL A 91 -35.24 -3.10 -19.00
C VAL A 91 -36.73 -3.15 -19.35
N PHE A 92 -37.30 -4.36 -19.36
CA PHE A 92 -38.76 -4.52 -19.51
C PHE A 92 -39.42 -5.34 -18.39
N SER A 93 -38.64 -5.91 -17.45
CA SER A 93 -39.17 -6.71 -16.33
C SER A 93 -38.68 -6.23 -14.94
N PRO A 94 -39.57 -6.06 -13.95
CA PRO A 94 -39.22 -5.63 -12.59
C PRO A 94 -38.27 -6.59 -11.85
N ILE A 95 -38.34 -7.90 -12.16
CA ILE A 95 -37.53 -8.94 -11.52
C ILE A 95 -36.08 -8.86 -12.01
N GLU A 96 -35.88 -8.51 -13.28
CA GLU A 96 -34.54 -8.36 -13.88
C GLU A 96 -33.85 -7.09 -13.39
N LEU A 97 -34.59 -6.02 -13.13
CA LEU A 97 -34.08 -4.80 -12.49
C LEU A 97 -33.53 -5.07 -11.07
N VAL A 98 -34.25 -5.84 -10.26
CA VAL A 98 -33.76 -6.19 -8.90
C VAL A 98 -32.51 -7.07 -8.97
N ARG A 99 -32.44 -7.98 -9.94
CA ARG A 99 -31.25 -8.83 -10.18
C ARG A 99 -30.06 -8.00 -10.68
N SER A 100 -30.27 -7.05 -11.58
CA SER A 100 -29.21 -6.19 -12.10
C SER A 100 -28.67 -5.23 -11.03
N ILE A 101 -29.52 -4.69 -10.16
CA ILE A 101 -29.09 -3.87 -9.01
C ILE A 101 -28.26 -4.70 -8.02
N ARG A 102 -28.66 -5.94 -7.73
CA ARG A 102 -27.87 -6.85 -6.87
C ARG A 102 -26.53 -7.21 -7.51
N ALA A 103 -26.52 -7.55 -8.81
CA ALA A 103 -25.30 -7.84 -9.55
C ALA A 103 -24.36 -6.64 -9.61
N ALA A 104 -24.89 -5.42 -9.83
CA ALA A 104 -24.13 -4.18 -9.80
C ALA A 104 -23.56 -3.89 -8.40
N ARG A 105 -24.32 -4.14 -7.33
CA ARG A 105 -23.85 -4.03 -5.95
C ARG A 105 -22.74 -5.02 -5.64
N ASP A 106 -22.89 -6.28 -6.05
CA ASP A 106 -21.88 -7.31 -5.84
C ASP A 106 -20.61 -7.03 -6.67
N PHE A 107 -20.77 -6.49 -7.88
CA PHE A 107 -19.68 -6.01 -8.72
C PHE A 107 -18.96 -4.83 -8.07
N PHE A 108 -19.67 -3.81 -7.61
CA PHE A 108 -19.09 -2.68 -6.91
C PHE A 108 -18.35 -3.12 -5.63
N LYS A 109 -18.91 -4.07 -4.88
CA LYS A 109 -18.25 -4.66 -3.71
C LYS A 109 -16.96 -5.38 -4.09
N LYS A 110 -16.95 -6.14 -5.21
CA LYS A 110 -15.74 -6.82 -5.69
C LYS A 110 -14.70 -5.85 -6.23
N LEU A 111 -15.11 -4.80 -6.95
CA LEU A 111 -14.23 -3.72 -7.35
C LEU A 111 -13.60 -3.04 -6.13
N MET A 112 -14.40 -2.73 -5.11
CA MET A 112 -13.88 -2.17 -3.87
C MET A 112 -12.90 -3.11 -3.18
N GLN A 113 -13.19 -4.41 -3.14
CA GLN A 113 -12.26 -5.41 -2.60
C GLN A 113 -10.96 -5.50 -3.42
N GLN A 114 -11.03 -5.40 -4.75
CA GLN A 114 -9.87 -5.42 -5.64
C GLN A 114 -9.04 -4.14 -5.56
N SER A 115 -9.68 -2.97 -5.49
CA SER A 115 -9.01 -1.67 -5.35
C SER A 115 -8.35 -1.52 -3.99
N CYS A 116 -8.97 -2.06 -2.94
CA CYS A 116 -8.38 -2.11 -1.60
C CYS A 116 -7.40 -3.29 -1.43
N HIS A 117 -7.09 -4.05 -2.49
CA HIS A 117 -6.16 -5.17 -2.37
C HIS A 117 -4.73 -4.65 -2.24
N THR A 118 -4.03 -5.06 -1.20
CA THR A 118 -2.74 -4.46 -0.80
C THR A 118 -1.51 -5.23 -1.25
N ASP A 119 -1.69 -6.50 -1.65
CA ASP A 119 -0.58 -7.46 -1.67
C ASP A 119 -0.22 -8.04 -3.03
N ASP A 120 -1.11 -8.17 -4.01
CA ASP A 120 -0.72 -8.91 -5.23
C ASP A 120 0.02 -7.99 -6.22
N TYR A 121 -0.69 -7.41 -7.20
CA TYR A 121 -0.04 -6.68 -8.30
C TYR A 121 0.69 -5.40 -7.88
N ILE A 122 0.33 -4.80 -6.76
CA ILE A 122 0.98 -3.57 -6.27
C ILE A 122 2.35 -3.90 -5.69
N LEU A 123 2.50 -5.03 -5.01
CA LEU A 123 3.79 -5.48 -4.47
C LEU A 123 4.73 -5.88 -5.60
N ASP A 124 4.27 -6.65 -6.59
CA ASP A 124 5.10 -7.05 -7.73
C ASP A 124 5.69 -5.83 -8.45
N ARG A 125 4.88 -4.78 -8.63
CA ARG A 125 5.35 -3.51 -9.20
C ARG A 125 6.36 -2.83 -8.30
N ALA A 126 6.06 -2.67 -7.01
CA ALA A 126 6.97 -2.02 -6.07
C ALA A 126 8.30 -2.77 -5.94
N GLN A 127 8.27 -4.10 -5.91
CA GLN A 127 9.44 -4.96 -5.85
C GLN A 127 10.26 -4.88 -7.15
N ALA A 128 9.62 -4.89 -8.32
CA ALA A 128 10.31 -4.71 -9.60
C ALA A 128 10.99 -3.33 -9.68
N TRP A 129 10.36 -2.28 -9.16
CA TRP A 129 10.95 -0.95 -9.05
C TRP A 129 12.13 -0.90 -8.08
N CYS A 130 12.02 -1.53 -6.90
CA CYS A 130 13.14 -1.61 -5.97
C CYS A 130 14.31 -2.42 -6.56
N SER A 131 13.99 -3.53 -7.25
CA SER A 131 14.97 -4.37 -7.93
C SER A 131 15.69 -3.62 -9.05
N SER A 132 15.01 -2.74 -9.80
CA SER A 132 15.65 -1.96 -10.86
C SER A 132 16.61 -0.89 -10.33
N LEU A 133 16.37 -0.42 -9.09
CA LEU A 133 17.25 0.49 -8.38
C LEU A 133 18.36 -0.22 -7.58
N GLY A 134 18.35 -1.56 -7.55
CA GLY A 134 19.28 -2.37 -6.76
C GLY A 134 19.06 -2.23 -5.26
N ILE A 135 17.82 -2.02 -4.83
CA ILE A 135 17.44 -1.78 -3.44
C ILE A 135 16.68 -3.01 -2.90
N PRO A 136 17.06 -3.56 -1.74
CA PRO A 136 16.32 -4.63 -1.09
C PRO A 136 14.91 -4.18 -0.68
N TYR A 137 13.94 -5.05 -0.93
CA TYR A 137 12.52 -4.84 -0.63
C TYR A 137 12.01 -5.94 0.30
N PHE A 138 11.51 -5.56 1.48
CA PHE A 138 10.92 -6.49 2.44
C PHE A 138 9.44 -6.19 2.65
N ARG A 139 8.58 -7.19 2.50
CA ARG A 139 7.16 -7.12 2.87
C ARG A 139 6.90 -8.01 4.07
N ILE A 140 6.42 -7.43 5.16
CA ILE A 140 6.04 -8.15 6.36
C ILE A 140 4.53 -8.04 6.51
N ASN A 141 3.81 -9.14 6.27
CA ASN A 141 2.36 -9.17 6.41
C ASN A 141 1.89 -10.50 7.03
N PRO A 142 1.47 -10.53 8.30
CA PRO A 142 1.11 -11.77 8.96
C PRO A 142 -0.19 -12.38 8.39
N PRO A 143 -0.23 -13.68 8.06
CA PRO A 143 -1.48 -14.33 7.71
C PRO A 143 -2.34 -14.50 8.96
N LEU A 144 -3.51 -13.86 8.98
CA LEU A 144 -4.46 -13.91 10.08
C LEU A 144 -5.59 -14.90 9.76
N THR A 145 -6.00 -15.64 10.78
CA THR A 145 -7.08 -16.62 10.66
C THR A 145 -8.44 -15.95 10.56
N THR A 146 -8.60 -14.82 11.25
CA THR A 146 -9.85 -14.05 11.31
C THR A 146 -9.74 -12.81 10.42
N ILE A 147 -10.83 -12.49 9.72
CA ILE A 147 -10.95 -11.20 9.01
C ILE A 147 -11.47 -10.19 10.02
N PHE A 148 -10.67 -9.17 10.32
CA PHE A 148 -11.06 -8.09 11.22
C PHE A 148 -11.87 -7.04 10.46
N SER A 149 -12.95 -6.57 11.09
CA SER A 149 -13.54 -5.30 10.72
C SER A 149 -12.69 -4.17 11.32
N ILE A 150 -12.67 -3.00 10.68
CA ILE A 150 -11.92 -1.84 11.20
C ILE A 150 -12.43 -1.39 12.58
N ASP A 151 -13.69 -1.67 12.91
CA ASP A 151 -14.33 -1.33 14.19
C ASP A 151 -14.43 -2.53 15.16
N ASP A 152 -13.60 -3.56 14.98
CA ASP A 152 -13.60 -4.72 15.88
C ASP A 152 -12.91 -4.39 17.22
N LYS A 153 -13.68 -4.46 18.32
CA LYS A 153 -13.22 -4.13 19.69
C LYS A 153 -13.18 -5.35 20.61
N ARG A 154 -13.24 -6.56 20.03
CA ARG A 154 -13.24 -7.81 20.82
C ARG A 154 -11.82 -8.20 21.19
N ASP A 155 -11.45 -7.98 22.44
CA ASP A 155 -10.11 -8.24 22.96
C ASP A 155 -9.62 -9.67 22.68
N GLU A 156 -10.48 -10.68 22.82
CA GLU A 156 -10.12 -12.08 22.56
C GLU A 156 -9.59 -12.31 21.13
N GLN A 157 -10.23 -11.67 20.15
CA GLN A 157 -9.83 -11.80 18.75
C GLN A 157 -8.57 -11.03 18.44
N LEU A 158 -8.42 -9.83 19.04
CA LEU A 158 -7.22 -9.02 18.92
C LEU A 158 -6.01 -9.71 19.56
N VAL A 159 -6.17 -10.30 20.74
CA VAL A 159 -5.11 -11.07 21.42
C VAL A 159 -4.69 -12.28 20.58
N ASN A 160 -5.64 -13.00 19.99
CA ASN A 160 -5.32 -14.10 19.08
C ASN A 160 -4.60 -13.61 17.81
N ALA A 161 -5.00 -12.46 17.25
CA ALA A 161 -4.29 -11.85 16.12
C ALA A 161 -2.84 -11.51 16.46
N LEU A 162 -2.62 -10.88 17.62
CA LEU A 162 -1.29 -10.53 18.12
C LEU A 162 -0.44 -11.79 18.34
N TRP A 163 -1.03 -12.85 18.87
CA TRP A 163 -0.37 -14.14 19.02
C TRP A 163 0.05 -14.74 17.68
N GLN A 164 -0.82 -14.70 16.66
CA GLN A 164 -0.51 -15.16 15.30
C GLN A 164 0.60 -14.34 14.67
N THR A 165 0.55 -13.01 14.82
CA THR A 165 1.63 -12.12 14.38
C THR A 165 2.95 -12.48 15.06
N LYS A 166 2.95 -12.75 16.37
CA LYS A 166 4.16 -13.16 17.11
C LYS A 166 4.71 -14.49 16.60
N LEU A 167 3.85 -15.46 16.29
CA LEU A 167 4.24 -16.74 15.67
C LEU A 167 4.87 -16.52 14.30
N TYR A 168 4.27 -15.65 13.48
CA TYR A 168 4.80 -15.29 12.16
C TYR A 168 6.18 -14.61 12.25
N MET A 169 6.36 -13.65 13.15
CA MET A 169 7.66 -13.00 13.39
C MET A 169 8.72 -14.00 13.84
N ARG A 170 8.33 -15.00 14.65
CA ARG A 170 9.25 -16.08 15.05
C ARG A 170 9.61 -16.99 13.87
N ALA A 171 8.66 -17.27 12.98
CA ALA A 171 8.91 -18.10 11.79
C ALA A 171 9.81 -17.38 10.76
N MET A 172 9.71 -16.06 10.67
CA MET A 172 10.54 -15.22 9.78
C MET A 172 11.77 -14.63 10.47
N LYS A 173 12.18 -15.18 11.62
CA LYS A 173 13.28 -14.62 12.40
C LYS A 173 14.55 -14.42 11.55
N ASP A 174 14.84 -15.34 10.65
CA ASP A 174 16.04 -15.26 9.81
C ASP A 174 15.99 -14.07 8.84
N GLN A 175 14.84 -13.81 8.22
CA GLN A 175 14.64 -12.63 7.36
C GLN A 175 14.62 -11.31 8.15
N LEU A 176 14.12 -11.34 9.39
CA LEU A 176 14.15 -10.18 10.27
C LEU A 176 15.57 -9.87 10.74
N ASN A 177 16.40 -10.89 10.94
CA ASN A 177 17.82 -10.71 11.25
C ASN A 177 18.55 -10.11 10.04
N GLU A 178 18.34 -10.64 8.83
CA GLU A 178 18.91 -10.05 7.60
C GLU A 178 18.49 -8.58 7.45
N LEU A 179 17.21 -8.27 7.70
CA LEU A 179 16.72 -6.90 7.71
C LEU A 179 17.43 -6.03 8.76
N ALA A 180 17.64 -6.56 9.96
CA ALA A 180 18.36 -5.86 11.03
C ALA A 180 19.83 -5.62 10.66
N ASP A 181 20.49 -6.60 10.06
CA ASP A 181 21.89 -6.51 9.62
C ASP A 181 22.08 -5.44 8.54
N ILE A 182 21.09 -5.30 7.63
CA ILE A 182 21.06 -4.22 6.62
C ILE A 182 20.85 -2.84 7.29
N LEU A 183 20.00 -2.77 8.31
CA LEU A 183 19.69 -1.52 9.03
C LEU A 183 20.87 -1.05 9.90
N ASP A 184 21.57 -1.97 10.54
CA ASP A 184 22.76 -1.70 11.36
C ASP A 184 23.99 -1.33 10.49
N GLY A 185 23.88 -1.50 9.17
CA GLY A 185 24.91 -1.11 8.20
C GLY A 185 26.10 -2.07 8.16
N THR A 186 25.95 -3.27 8.71
CA THR A 186 26.97 -4.32 8.71
C THR A 186 27.19 -4.97 7.33
N ASP A 187 26.20 -4.86 6.44
CA ASP A 187 26.23 -5.43 5.08
C ASP A 187 26.51 -4.39 3.96
N GLN A 188 27.39 -3.41 4.22
CA GLN A 188 27.89 -2.56 3.14
C GLN A 188 28.93 -3.32 2.28
N ILE A 189 28.45 -3.98 1.22
CA ILE A 189 29.20 -4.35 0.01
C ILE A 189 29.26 -3.16 -0.93
#